data_AF-A0A3M1PGW2-F1
#
_entry.id   AF-A0A3M1PGW2-F1
#
_cell.length_a   1.000
_cell.length_b   1.000
_cell.length_c   1.000
_cell.angle_alpha   90.00
_cell.angle_beta   90.00
_cell.angle_gamma   90.00
#
_symmetry.space_group_name_H-M   'P 1'
#
loop_
_entity.id
_entity.type
_entity.pdbx_description
1 polymer ?
#
loop_
_entity_poly.entity_id
_entity_poly.type
_entity_poly.pdbx_seq_one_letter_code
_entity_poly.pdbx_strand_id
1 'polypeptide(L)'
;DRIDILHMDVQGAEFEALLGAEKALQEGRIDFMLIGTHHPDLNRRIRDLLSPRFHVLLDIPPGTARAETPLGPASLPVDGMMCFASKTPSI
;
A
#
# COMPACT_ATOMS: atom_id res chain seq x y z
N ASP A 1 22.51 -1.58 1.93
CA ASP A 1 21.54 -2.62 1.56
C ASP A 1 20.35 -1.99 0.85
N ARG A 2 19.99 -2.57 -0.30
CA ARG A 2 18.90 -2.13 -1.20
C ARG A 2 17.75 -3.12 -1.09
N ILE A 3 16.52 -2.63 -1.29
CA ILE A 3 15.29 -3.40 -1.31
C ILE A 3 14.66 -3.19 -2.68
N ASP A 4 14.72 -4.20 -3.54
CA ASP A 4 14.09 -4.11 -4.87
C ASP A 4 12.56 -4.00 -4.73
N ILE A 5 11.97 -4.80 -3.83
CA ILE A 5 10.53 -4.84 -3.59
C ILE A 5 10.26 -4.88 -2.08
N LEU A 6 9.51 -3.90 -1.58
CA LEU A 6 8.89 -3.94 -0.27
C LEU A 6 7.42 -4.35 -0.43
N HIS A 7 7.09 -5.54 0.05
CA HIS A 7 5.70 -5.97 0.19
C HIS A 7 5.28 -5.84 1.65
N MET A 8 4.16 -5.15 1.90
CA MET A 8 3.64 -4.89 3.23
C MET A 8 2.14 -5.18 3.26
N ASP A 9 1.77 -6.14 4.10
CA ASP A 9 0.39 -6.49 4.38
C ASP A 9 0.23 -6.55 5.90
N VAL A 10 -0.11 -5.40 6.48
CA VAL A 10 -0.29 -5.26 7.92
C VAL A 10 -1.64 -4.60 8.17
N GLN A 11 -2.42 -5.15 9.08
CA GLN A 11 -3.77 -4.67 9.31
C GLN A 11 -3.77 -3.49 10.30
N GLY A 12 -4.09 -2.29 9.80
CA GLY A 12 -4.34 -1.09 10.62
C GLY A 12 -3.10 -0.35 11.14
N ALA A 13 -1.89 -0.76 10.75
CA ALA A 13 -0.63 -0.12 11.12
C ALA A 13 0.24 0.22 9.90
N GLU A 14 -0.34 0.26 8.70
CA GLU A 14 0.34 0.45 7.42
C GLU A 14 1.10 1.78 7.41
N PHE A 15 0.46 2.86 7.87
CA PHE A 15 1.07 4.18 7.87
C PHE A 15 2.19 4.28 8.90
N GLU A 16 1.98 3.74 10.09
CA GLU A 16 2.94 3.73 11.19
C GLU A 16 4.18 2.89 10.83
N ALA A 17 4.01 1.77 10.13
CA ALA A 17 5.10 0.96 9.59
C ALA A 17 5.95 1.77 8.58
N LEU A 18 5.31 2.54 7.70
CA LEU A 18 6.02 3.42 6.74
C LEU A 18 6.75 4.57 7.45
N LEU A 19 6.17 5.15 8.50
CA LEU A 19 6.88 6.14 9.33
C LEU A 19 8.12 5.52 9.98
N GLY A 20 8.03 4.30 10.48
CA GLY A 20 9.20 3.56 11.00
C GLY A 20 10.27 3.30 9.93
N ALA A 21 9.86 3.22 8.66
CA ALA A 21 10.74 3.03 7.50
C ALA A 21 11.25 4.36 6.89
N GLU A 22 11.01 5.51 7.52
CA GLU A 22 11.30 6.83 6.96
C GLU A 22 12.74 6.94 6.44
N LYS A 23 13.73 6.47 7.19
CA LYS A 23 15.14 6.53 6.78
C LYS A 23 15.38 5.79 5.46
N ALA A 24 14.82 4.60 5.28
CA ALA A 24 14.98 3.82 4.05
C ALA A 24 14.28 4.49 2.86
N LEU A 25 13.10 5.08 3.11
CA LEU A 25 12.35 5.86 2.11
C LEU A 25 13.11 7.14 1.70
N GLN A 26 13.71 7.84 2.65
CA GLN A 26 14.49 9.06 2.41
C GLN A 26 15.79 8.79 1.66
N GLU A 27 16.47 7.70 2.00
CA GLU A 27 17.73 7.28 1.37
C GLU A 27 17.52 6.56 0.03
N GLY A 28 16.27 6.46 -0.47
CA GLY A 28 15.96 5.89 -1.78
C GLY A 28 16.30 4.41 -1.90
N ARG A 29 16.24 3.66 -0.80
CA ARG A 29 16.65 2.25 -0.75
C ARG A 29 15.60 1.27 -1.29
N ILE A 30 14.41 1.74 -1.61
CA ILE A 30 13.25 0.91 -2.02
C ILE A 30 12.87 1.30 -3.44
N ASP A 31 12.88 0.34 -4.37
CA ASP A 31 12.48 0.61 -5.77
C ASP A 31 10.98 0.46 -5.97
N PHE A 32 10.38 -0.60 -5.45
CA PHE A 32 8.95 -0.87 -5.56
C PHE A 32 8.31 -1.10 -4.19
N MET A 33 7.07 -0.65 -4.03
CA MET A 33 6.24 -0.97 -2.87
C MET A 33 4.91 -1.55 -3.30
N LEU A 34 4.47 -2.62 -2.63
CA LEU A 34 3.14 -3.19 -2.69
C LEU A 34 2.56 -3.17 -1.29
N ILE A 35 1.46 -2.46 -1.10
CA ILE A 35 0.87 -2.21 0.22
C ILE A 35 -0.58 -2.64 0.20
N GLY A 36 -0.91 -3.70 0.95
CA GLY A 36 -2.29 -4.05 1.27
C GLY A 36 -2.87 -3.00 2.22
N THR A 37 -4.03 -2.44 1.92
CA THR A 37 -4.64 -1.37 2.72
C THR A 37 -6.02 -1.73 3.23
N HIS A 38 -6.24 -1.57 4.52
CA HIS A 38 -7.48 -2.03 5.16
C HIS A 38 -8.48 -0.90 5.46
N HIS A 39 -8.09 0.37 5.27
CA HIS A 39 -8.97 1.53 5.50
C HIS A 39 -8.81 2.62 4.43
N PRO A 40 -9.90 3.19 3.88
CA PRO A 40 -9.82 4.23 2.83
C PRO A 40 -9.00 5.45 3.26
N ASP A 41 -9.09 5.86 4.53
CA ASP A 41 -8.31 6.98 5.04
C ASP A 41 -6.79 6.74 5.04
N LEU A 42 -6.37 5.47 5.14
CA LEU A 42 -4.96 5.10 5.08
C LEU A 42 -4.41 5.29 3.67
N ASN A 43 -5.16 4.94 2.62
CA ASN A 43 -4.72 5.15 1.24
C ASN A 43 -4.31 6.60 0.98
N ARG A 44 -5.13 7.56 1.42
CA ARG A 44 -4.82 8.99 1.29
C ARG A 44 -3.53 9.36 2.03
N ARG A 45 -3.41 8.97 3.31
CA ARG A 45 -2.23 9.30 4.13
C ARG A 45 -0.95 8.70 3.54
N ILE A 46 -1.01 7.46 3.08
CA ILE A 46 0.12 6.74 2.45
C ILE A 46 0.49 7.40 1.12
N ARG A 47 -0.50 7.74 0.28
CA ARG A 47 -0.29 8.48 -0.96
C ARG A 47 0.41 9.81 -0.72
N ASP A 48 -0.05 10.59 0.25
CA ASP A 48 0.53 11.90 0.57
C ASP A 48 1.98 11.76 1.07
N LEU A 49 2.27 10.73 1.86
CA LEU A 49 3.62 10.42 2.35
C LEU A 49 4.58 10.01 1.22
N LEU A 50 4.14 9.16 0.30
CA LEU A 50 5.01 8.50 -0.69
C LEU A 50 5.08 9.23 -2.04
N SER A 51 4.02 9.91 -2.46
CA SER A 51 3.94 10.58 -3.77
C SER A 51 5.04 11.62 -4.06
N PRO A 52 5.72 12.26 -3.08
CA PRO A 52 6.87 13.11 -3.39
C PRO A 52 8.02 12.33 -4.04
N ARG A 53 8.27 11.08 -3.61
CA ARG A 53 9.44 10.26 -4.02
C ARG A 53 9.09 9.10 -4.94
N PHE A 54 7.83 8.70 -4.96
CA PHE A 54 7.35 7.55 -5.71
C PHE A 54 6.25 7.94 -6.71
N HIS A 55 6.23 7.27 -7.85
CA HIS A 55 5.09 7.21 -8.75
C HIS A 55 4.03 6.27 -8.18
N VAL A 56 2.77 6.68 -8.18
CA VAL A 56 1.64 5.77 -7.88
C VAL A 56 1.33 5.00 -9.15
N LEU A 57 1.53 3.69 -9.12
CA LEU A 57 1.19 2.79 -10.23
C LEU A 57 -0.23 2.25 -10.10
N LEU A 58 -0.65 1.98 -8.87
CA LEU A 58 -1.97 1.45 -8.53
C LEU A 58 -2.44 2.04 -7.21
N ASP A 59 -3.73 2.37 -7.12
CA ASP A 59 -4.41 2.69 -5.86
C ASP A 59 -5.85 2.19 -5.97
N ILE A 60 -6.06 0.99 -5.45
CA ILE A 60 -7.38 0.39 -5.30
C ILE A 60 -7.75 0.53 -3.82
N PRO A 61 -8.77 1.33 -3.48
CA PRO A 61 -9.23 1.43 -2.09
C PRO A 61 -9.89 0.12 -1.66
N PRO A 62 -9.89 -0.19 -0.34
CA PRO A 62 -10.66 -1.29 0.19
C PRO A 62 -12.16 -1.08 -0.06
N GLY A 63 -12.90 -2.17 -0.12
CA GLY A 63 -14.31 -2.16 -0.46
C GLY A 63 -15.07 -3.36 0.10
N THR A 64 -16.20 -3.65 -0.54
CA THR A 64 -17.05 -4.78 -0.16
C THR A 64 -17.50 -5.52 -1.41
N ALA A 65 -17.14 -6.79 -1.51
CA ALA A 65 -17.68 -7.67 -2.53
C ALA A 65 -19.01 -8.24 -2.06
N ARG A 66 -19.98 -8.32 -2.97
CA ARG A 66 -21.23 -9.05 -2.75
C ARG A 66 -21.18 -10.35 -3.53
N ALA A 67 -21.53 -11.44 -2.88
CA ALA A 67 -21.54 -12.76 -3.49
C ALA A 67 -22.77 -13.53 -3.05
N GLU A 68 -23.36 -14.29 -3.97
CA GLU A 68 -24.32 -15.33 -3.61
C GLU A 68 -23.54 -16.53 -3.07
N THR A 69 -23.94 -17.02 -1.90
CA THR A 69 -23.34 -18.20 -1.26
C THR A 69 -24.40 -19.27 -1.05
N PRO A 70 -24.03 -20.52 -0.74
CA PRO A 70 -24.99 -21.57 -0.38
C PRO A 70 -25.87 -21.23 0.85
N LEU A 71 -25.49 -20.20 1.64
CA LEU A 71 -26.23 -19.72 2.80
C LEU A 71 -27.05 -18.44 2.51
N GLY A 72 -27.06 -17.98 1.25
CA GLY A 72 -27.68 -16.72 0.82
C GLY A 72 -26.67 -15.62 0.47
N PRO A 73 -27.15 -14.38 0.22
CA PRO A 73 -26.29 -13.27 -0.15
C PRO A 73 -25.36 -12.88 1.00
N ALA A 74 -24.07 -12.78 0.70
CA ALA A 74 -23.04 -12.36 1.64
C ALA A 74 -22.35 -11.07 1.17
N SER A 75 -21.89 -10.27 2.13
CA SER A 75 -21.02 -9.12 1.90
C SER A 75 -19.68 -9.38 2.57
N LEU A 76 -18.61 -9.39 1.78
CA LEU A 76 -17.26 -9.71 2.21
C LEU A 76 -16.39 -8.45 2.13
N PRO A 77 -15.68 -8.07 3.21
CA PRO A 77 -14.68 -7.02 3.11
C PRO A 77 -13.60 -7.45 2.11
N VAL A 78 -13.16 -6.52 1.29
CA VAL A 78 -12.05 -6.72 0.34
C VAL A 78 -11.03 -5.64 0.60
N ASP A 79 -9.80 -6.06 0.87
CA ASP A 79 -8.71 -5.13 1.13
C ASP A 79 -8.34 -4.37 -0.14
N GLY A 80 -7.82 -3.16 0.08
CA GLY A 80 -7.24 -2.34 -0.97
C GLY A 80 -5.82 -2.77 -1.29
N MET A 81 -5.30 -2.22 -2.37
CA MET A 81 -3.93 -2.43 -2.80
C MET A 81 -3.38 -1.14 -3.38
N MET A 82 -2.21 -0.74 -2.90
CA MET A 82 -1.45 0.36 -3.48
C MET A 82 -0.11 -0.15 -4.02
N CYS A 83 0.28 0.32 -5.19
CA CYS A 83 1.58 0.03 -5.78
C CYS A 83 2.32 1.32 -6.13
N PHE A 84 3.59 1.37 -5.76
CA PHE A 84 4.46 2.51 -5.97
C PHE A 84 5.78 2.09 -6.63
N ALA A 85 6.34 2.96 -7.45
CA ALA A 85 7.68 2.81 -8.03
C ALA A 85 8.53 4.06 -7.76
N SER A 86 9.80 3.90 -7.43
CA SER A 86 10.72 5.00 -7.17
C SER A 86 10.82 5.90 -8.39
N LYS A 87 10.74 7.22 -8.20
CA LYS A 87 10.97 8.21 -9.27
C LYS A 87 12.43 8.28 -9.70
N THR A 88 13.32 7.80 -8.84
CA THR A 88 14.76 7.78 -9.08
C THR A 88 15.21 6.34 -8.85
N PRO A 89 14.90 5.44 -9.79
CA PRO A 89 15.35 4.05 -9.67
C PRO A 89 16.87 4.05 -9.60
N SER A 90 17.44 3.37 -8.61
CA SER A 90 18.88 3.34 -8.45
C SER A 90 19.48 2.54 -9.61
N ILE A 91 20.49 3.10 -10.28
CA ILE A 91 21.24 2.44 -11.37
C ILE A 91 22.20 1.44 -10.77
#